data_AF-A0A444X5F2-F1
#
_entry.id   AF-A0A444X5F2-F1
#
_cell.length_a   1.000
_cell.length_b   1.000
_cell.length_c   1.000
_cell.angle_alpha   90.00
_cell.angle_beta   90.00
_cell.angle_gamma   90.00
#
_symmetry.space_group_name_H-M   'P 1'
#
loop_
_entity.id
_entity.type
_entity.pdbx_description
1 polymer ?
#
loop_
_entity_poly.entity_id
_entity_poly.type
_entity_poly.pdbx_seq_one_letter_code
_entity_poly.pdbx_strand_id
1 'polypeptide(L)'
;MTPISMMKQESLERIEEIEQQDESSKILSQNDFIAQVFEKEKPGRVRGVGFGPTPSQPFGPNSLVPGNRVQVKEIQRKLLELSTELEGEKLKRKVMEDEAAGEKKKRQAMESALIYLFQRQGEELQLDIAAGMSFVE
;
A
#
# COMPACT_ATOMS: atom_id res chain seq x y z
N MET A 1 31.96 -44.85 20.19
CA MET A 1 31.99 -43.43 19.82
C MET A 1 33.36 -43.16 19.22
N THR A 2 33.47 -43.09 17.89
CA THR A 2 34.77 -42.92 17.22
C THR A 2 35.23 -41.46 17.35
N PRO A 3 36.48 -41.20 17.76
CA PRO A 3 36.96 -39.84 17.91
C PRO A 3 37.11 -39.15 16.56
N ILE A 4 36.74 -37.87 16.51
CA ILE A 4 36.69 -37.02 15.30
C ILE A 4 38.05 -36.98 14.55
N SER A 5 39.16 -37.20 15.26
CA SER A 5 40.50 -37.24 14.67
C SER A 5 40.69 -38.39 13.66
N MET A 6 40.11 -39.57 13.91
CA MET A 6 40.24 -40.72 13.01
C MET A 6 39.49 -40.48 11.69
N MET A 7 38.28 -39.91 11.75
CA MET A 7 37.51 -39.56 10.54
C MET A 7 38.21 -38.51 9.68
N LYS A 8 38.98 -37.62 10.30
CA LYS A 8 39.72 -36.57 9.59
C LYS A 8 40.96 -37.12 8.87
N GLN A 9 41.59 -38.17 9.38
CA GLN A 9 42.72 -38.82 8.69
C GLN A 9 42.25 -39.64 7.48
N GLU A 10 41.19 -40.44 7.64
CA GLU A 10 40.63 -41.23 6.53
C GLU A 10 40.14 -40.39 5.36
N SER A 11 39.67 -39.16 5.61
CA SER A 11 39.22 -38.26 4.55
C SER A 11 40.38 -37.65 3.77
N LEU A 12 41.51 -37.39 4.41
CA LEU A 12 42.71 -36.91 3.71
C LEU A 12 43.33 -38.01 2.85
N GLU A 13 43.38 -39.24 3.36
CA GLU A 13 43.90 -40.41 2.64
C GLU A 13 43.08 -40.71 1.38
N ARG A 14 41.74 -40.61 1.45
CA ARG A 14 40.86 -40.78 0.28
C ARG A 14 41.04 -39.68 -0.78
N ILE A 15 41.32 -38.45 -0.37
CA ILE A 15 41.56 -37.35 -1.32
C ILE A 15 42.88 -37.57 -2.05
N GLU A 16 43.92 -37.97 -1.33
CA GLU A 16 45.23 -38.29 -1.92
C GLU A 16 45.16 -39.48 -2.89
N GLU A 17 44.34 -40.50 -2.58
CA GLU A 17 44.09 -41.64 -3.49
C GLU A 17 43.34 -41.20 -4.77
N ILE A 18 42.35 -40.31 -4.66
CA ILE A 18 41.64 -39.76 -5.81
C ILE A 18 42.57 -38.91 -6.69
N GLU A 19 43.43 -38.09 -6.09
CA GLU A 19 44.38 -37.23 -6.82
C GLU A 19 45.43 -38.05 -7.58
N GLN A 20 45.87 -39.18 -7.02
CA GLN A 20 46.77 -40.11 -7.72
C GLN A 20 46.09 -40.89 -8.86
N GLN A 21 44.80 -41.20 -8.73
CA GLN A 21 44.00 -41.87 -9.77
C GLN A 21 43.51 -40.91 -10.86
N ASP A 22 43.57 -39.59 -10.63
CA ASP A 22 43.15 -38.58 -11.60
C ASP A 22 44.21 -38.35 -12.69
N GLU A 23 44.24 -39.28 -13.64
CA GLU A 23 45.01 -39.16 -14.89
C GLU A 23 44.53 -37.99 -15.78
N SER A 24 43.46 -37.24 -15.41
CA SER A 24 42.97 -36.09 -16.19
C SER A 24 44.01 -34.97 -16.30
N SER A 25 44.90 -34.86 -15.32
CA SER A 25 45.99 -33.86 -15.31
C SER A 25 47.11 -34.17 -16.32
N LYS A 26 47.24 -35.43 -16.78
CA LYS A 26 48.27 -35.85 -17.75
C LYS A 26 47.84 -35.72 -19.22
N ILE A 27 46.54 -35.72 -19.51
CA ILE A 27 46.01 -35.86 -20.88
C ILE A 27 45.12 -34.67 -21.28
N LEU A 28 45.56 -33.45 -21.03
CA LEU A 28 45.09 -32.32 -21.86
C LEU A 28 45.76 -32.40 -23.23
N SER A 29 45.36 -33.41 -23.99
CA SER A 29 45.76 -33.60 -25.38
C SER A 29 45.43 -32.34 -26.15
N GLN A 30 46.44 -31.78 -26.82
CA GLN A 30 46.32 -30.52 -27.54
C GLN A 30 45.26 -30.54 -28.66
N ASN A 31 44.76 -31.74 -29.02
CA ASN A 31 43.76 -31.98 -30.05
C ASN A 31 42.44 -32.56 -29.49
N ASP A 32 42.13 -32.35 -28.21
CA ASP A 32 40.81 -32.72 -27.69
C ASP A 32 39.71 -31.91 -28.39
N PHE A 33 38.68 -32.59 -28.89
CA PHE A 33 37.62 -31.99 -29.72
C PHE A 33 36.90 -30.84 -28.99
N ILE A 34 36.84 -30.91 -27.65
CA ILE A 34 36.26 -29.84 -26.83
C ILE A 34 37.12 -28.58 -26.88
N ALA A 35 38.45 -28.69 -26.80
CA ALA A 35 39.37 -27.56 -26.86
C ALA A 35 39.43 -26.94 -28.27
N GLN A 36 39.18 -27.72 -29.33
CA GLN A 36 39.10 -27.22 -30.70
C GLN A 36 37.85 -26.35 -30.92
N VAL A 37 36.71 -26.73 -30.34
CA VAL A 37 35.45 -25.98 -30.49
C VAL A 37 35.39 -24.76 -29.57
N PHE A 38 35.92 -24.88 -28.35
CA PHE A 38 35.77 -23.83 -27.33
C PHE A 38 37.01 -22.96 -27.09
N GLU A 39 38.09 -23.23 -27.83
CA GLU A 39 39.42 -22.61 -27.69
C GLU A 39 40.03 -22.83 -26.30
N LYS A 40 41.36 -22.64 -26.16
CA LYS A 40 42.03 -22.75 -24.86
C LYS A 40 41.56 -21.63 -23.93
N GLU A 41 41.10 -22.01 -22.75
CA GLU A 41 40.77 -21.09 -21.66
C GLU A 41 41.99 -20.22 -21.33
N LYS A 42 41.80 -18.90 -21.25
CA LYS A 42 42.89 -17.97 -20.91
C LYS A 42 43.06 -17.94 -19.39
N PRO A 43 44.30 -17.98 -18.87
CA PRO A 43 44.55 -17.90 -17.43
C PRO A 43 43.84 -16.69 -16.80
N GLY A 44 43.00 -16.94 -15.78
CA GLY A 44 42.23 -15.89 -15.08
C GLY A 44 40.80 -15.68 -15.57
N ARG A 45 40.32 -16.43 -16.56
CA ARG A 45 38.94 -16.34 -17.05
C ARG A 45 38.23 -17.69 -16.94
N VAL A 46 37.51 -17.91 -15.84
CA VAL A 46 36.72 -19.13 -15.61
C VAL A 46 35.55 -19.18 -16.61
N ARG A 47 35.52 -20.20 -17.47
CA ARG A 47 34.37 -20.46 -18.37
C ARG A 47 33.32 -21.30 -17.62
N GLY A 48 32.44 -20.63 -16.88
CA GLY A 48 31.35 -21.32 -16.17
C GLY A 48 30.37 -21.98 -17.14
N VAL A 49 29.98 -23.24 -16.87
CA VAL A 49 28.81 -23.88 -17.51
C VAL A 49 27.55 -23.33 -16.82
N GLY A 50 27.22 -22.09 -17.17
CA GLY A 50 26.11 -21.33 -16.61
C GLY A 50 25.83 -20.15 -17.54
N PHE A 51 24.60 -19.63 -17.52
CA PHE A 51 24.08 -18.59 -18.41
C PHE A 51 24.92 -17.30 -18.44
N GLY A 52 26.05 -17.29 -19.15
CA GLY A 52 26.91 -16.12 -19.37
C GLY A 52 27.27 -15.37 -18.09
N PRO A 53 27.84 -14.15 -18.19
CA PRO A 53 27.52 -13.16 -17.18
C PRO A 53 26.00 -13.07 -17.16
N THR A 54 25.36 -13.44 -16.04
CA THR A 54 23.94 -13.16 -15.85
C THR A 54 23.79 -11.69 -16.20
N PRO A 55 22.98 -11.31 -17.22
CA PRO A 55 22.68 -9.91 -17.44
C PRO A 55 22.20 -9.41 -16.08
N SER A 56 22.95 -8.50 -15.45
CA SER A 56 22.67 -8.05 -14.08
C SER A 56 21.35 -7.30 -13.96
N GLN A 57 20.57 -7.29 -15.04
CA GLN A 57 19.15 -7.00 -15.10
C GLN A 57 18.54 -7.82 -16.25
N PRO A 58 17.80 -8.92 -15.99
CA PRO A 58 16.88 -9.46 -16.99
C PRO A 58 15.77 -8.44 -17.35
N PHE A 59 15.60 -7.41 -16.52
CA PHE A 59 14.74 -6.27 -16.76
C PHE A 59 15.51 -4.99 -16.41
N GLY A 60 15.86 -4.19 -17.42
CA GLY A 60 16.36 -2.81 -17.24
C GLY A 60 15.44 -1.99 -16.32
N PRO A 61 15.88 -0.82 -15.79
CA PRO A 61 15.16 -0.12 -14.72
C PRO A 61 13.73 0.08 -15.17
N ASN A 62 12.81 -0.60 -14.48
CA ASN A 62 11.37 -0.76 -14.73
C ASN A 62 10.93 -0.12 -16.04
N SER A 63 10.65 -0.92 -17.07
CA SER A 63 9.94 -0.43 -18.24
C SER A 63 8.64 0.22 -17.76
N LEU A 64 8.66 1.54 -17.64
CA LEU A 64 7.47 2.36 -17.68
C LEU A 64 6.87 2.07 -19.04
N VAL A 65 6.00 1.05 -19.07
CA VAL A 65 5.29 0.58 -20.25
C VAL A 65 4.78 1.82 -20.99
N PRO A 66 5.32 2.15 -22.18
CA PRO A 66 4.97 3.39 -22.87
C PRO A 66 3.50 3.42 -23.33
N GLY A 67 2.81 2.29 -23.28
CA GLY A 67 1.41 2.13 -23.69
C GLY A 67 0.39 2.84 -22.80
N ASN A 68 0.79 3.46 -21.69
CA ASN A 68 -0.14 4.04 -20.71
C ASN A 68 -0.07 5.56 -20.52
N ARG A 69 0.77 6.30 -21.30
CA ARG A 69 0.92 7.77 -21.10
C ARG A 69 -0.40 8.53 -21.29
N VAL A 70 -1.27 8.07 -22.19
CA VAL A 70 -2.59 8.67 -22.41
C VAL A 70 -3.49 8.45 -21.20
N GLN A 71 -3.58 7.23 -20.66
CA GLN A 71 -4.43 6.98 -19.50
C GLN A 71 -3.87 7.67 -18.24
N VAL A 72 -2.54 7.74 -18.07
CA VAL A 72 -1.94 8.50 -16.95
C VAL A 72 -2.32 9.98 -17.03
N LYS A 73 -2.27 10.60 -18.22
CA LYS A 73 -2.72 11.99 -18.41
C LYS A 73 -4.22 12.17 -18.15
N GLU A 74 -5.03 11.19 -18.57
CA GLU A 74 -6.48 11.23 -18.35
C GLU A 74 -6.84 11.04 -16.88
N ILE A 75 -6.15 10.13 -16.17
CA ILE A 75 -6.28 9.91 -14.73
C ILE A 75 -5.87 11.17 -13.98
N GLN A 76 -4.74 11.80 -14.33
CA GLN A 76 -4.31 13.06 -13.73
C GLN A 76 -5.31 14.20 -13.94
N ARG A 77 -5.90 14.29 -15.13
CA ARG A 77 -6.98 15.27 -15.41
C ARG A 77 -8.21 15.01 -14.55
N LYS A 78 -8.69 13.76 -14.50
CA LYS A 78 -9.85 13.38 -13.67
C LYS A 78 -9.59 13.63 -12.19
N LEU A 79 -8.37 13.37 -11.72
CA LEU A 79 -7.98 13.68 -10.33
C LEU A 79 -8.10 15.16 -10.02
N LEU A 80 -7.63 16.02 -10.92
CA LEU A 80 -7.72 17.48 -10.76
C LEU A 80 -9.18 17.97 -10.82
N GLU A 81 -9.97 17.44 -11.74
CA GLU A 81 -11.40 17.76 -11.84
C GLU A 81 -12.16 17.37 -10.56
N LEU A 82 -11.97 16.13 -10.08
CA LEU A 82 -12.56 15.66 -8.84
C LEU A 82 -12.08 16.45 -7.61
N SER A 83 -10.82 16.90 -7.57
CA SER A 83 -10.34 17.72 -6.46
C SER A 83 -11.04 19.08 -6.43
N THR A 84 -11.26 19.69 -7.59
CA THR A 84 -11.98 20.96 -7.68
C THR A 84 -13.47 20.82 -7.34
N GLU A 85 -14.11 19.74 -7.79
CA GLU A 85 -15.52 19.46 -7.45
C GLU A 85 -15.69 19.23 -5.95
N LEU A 86 -14.79 18.46 -5.32
CA LEU A 86 -14.80 18.20 -3.89
C LEU A 86 -14.64 19.49 -3.06
N GLU A 87 -13.77 20.40 -3.47
CA GLU A 87 -13.63 21.71 -2.80
C GLU A 87 -14.91 22.55 -2.92
N GLY A 88 -15.51 22.56 -4.12
CA GLY A 88 -16.79 23.24 -4.35
C GLY A 88 -17.94 22.65 -3.52
N GLU A 89 -18.03 21.32 -3.44
CA GLU A 89 -19.07 20.62 -2.66
C GLU A 89 -18.89 20.86 -1.16
N LYS A 90 -17.64 20.84 -0.65
CA LYS A 90 -17.35 21.18 0.75
C LYS A 90 -17.81 22.59 1.10
N LEU A 91 -17.63 23.56 0.20
CA LEU A 91 -18.09 24.92 0.41
C LEU A 91 -19.62 24.99 0.45
N LYS A 92 -20.31 24.33 -0.49
CA LYS A 92 -21.78 24.23 -0.49
C LYS A 92 -22.31 23.63 0.81
N ARG A 93 -21.69 22.56 1.30
CA ARG A 93 -22.07 21.91 2.56
C ARG A 93 -21.95 22.84 3.76
N LYS A 94 -20.87 23.63 3.84
CA LYS A 94 -20.69 24.63 4.91
C LYS A 94 -21.80 25.68 4.90
N VAL A 95 -22.14 26.20 3.72
CA VAL A 95 -23.23 27.18 3.57
C VAL A 95 -24.57 26.60 4.05
N MET A 96 -24.90 25.37 3.64
CA MET A 96 -26.13 24.70 4.08
C MET A 96 -26.13 24.44 5.60
N GLU A 97 -24.99 24.11 6.19
CA GLU A 97 -24.84 23.87 7.62
C GLU A 97 -25.07 25.17 8.44
N ASP A 98 -24.49 26.29 8.00
CA ASP A 98 -24.68 27.59 8.63
C ASP A 98 -26.15 28.04 8.56
N GLU A 99 -26.81 27.84 7.41
CA GLU A 99 -28.24 28.11 7.24
C GLU A 99 -29.09 27.25 8.18
N ALA A 100 -28.81 25.95 8.26
CA ALA A 100 -29.51 25.03 9.15
C ALA A 100 -29.31 25.40 10.63
N ALA A 101 -28.12 25.86 11.02
CA ALA A 101 -27.84 26.36 12.37
C ALA A 101 -28.67 27.63 12.66
N GLY A 102 -28.81 28.53 11.69
CA GLY A 102 -29.68 29.71 11.77
C GLY A 102 -31.15 29.35 11.95
N GLU A 103 -31.67 28.42 11.15
CA GLU A 103 -33.04 27.93 11.30
C GLU A 103 -33.30 27.27 12.65
N LYS A 104 -32.36 26.46 13.14
CA LYS A 104 -32.49 25.78 14.44
C LYS A 104 -32.66 26.80 15.56
N LYS A 105 -31.89 27.90 15.55
CA LYS A 105 -32.03 29.00 16.52
C LYS A 105 -33.40 29.67 16.42
N LYS A 106 -33.91 29.91 15.21
CA LYS A 106 -35.26 30.47 15.00
C LYS A 106 -36.34 29.54 15.56
N ARG A 107 -36.25 28.23 15.31
CA ARG A 107 -37.18 27.23 15.86
C ARG A 107 -37.16 27.22 17.39
N GLN A 108 -35.99 27.23 18.00
CA GLN A 108 -35.86 27.29 19.47
C GLN A 108 -36.44 28.58 20.06
N ALA A 109 -36.24 29.72 19.39
CA ALA A 109 -36.84 30.98 19.82
C ALA A 109 -38.37 30.95 19.73
N MET A 110 -38.93 30.38 18.65
CA MET A 110 -40.37 30.18 18.51
C MET A 110 -40.93 29.23 19.56
N GLU A 111 -40.26 28.11 19.83
CA GLU A 111 -40.65 27.16 20.87
C GLU A 111 -40.67 27.83 22.25
N SER A 112 -39.63 28.59 22.58
CA SER A 112 -39.56 29.34 23.84
C SER A 112 -40.69 30.37 23.97
N ALA A 113 -41.01 31.09 22.88
CA ALA A 113 -42.12 32.03 22.85
C ALA A 113 -43.49 31.36 23.02
N LEU A 114 -43.68 30.19 22.40
CA LEU A 114 -44.91 29.40 22.57
C LEU A 114 -45.06 28.94 24.03
N ILE A 115 -44.00 28.39 24.63
CA ILE A 115 -44.00 27.99 26.04
C ILE A 115 -44.42 29.16 26.94
N TYR A 116 -43.85 30.35 26.72
CA TYR A 116 -44.21 31.56 27.47
C TYR A 116 -45.70 31.94 27.31
N LEU A 117 -46.24 31.89 26.09
CA LEU A 117 -47.65 32.19 25.85
C LEU A 117 -48.59 31.20 26.53
N PHE A 118 -48.28 29.90 26.48
CA PHE A 118 -49.09 28.86 27.14
C PHE A 118 -49.10 29.02 28.65
N GLN A 119 -47.96 29.38 29.26
CA GLN A 119 -47.90 29.68 30.69
C GLN A 119 -48.81 30.85 31.04
N ARG A 120 -48.75 31.95 30.28
CA ARG A 120 -49.61 33.13 30.49
C ARG A 120 -51.10 32.82 30.31
N GLN A 121 -51.47 32.07 29.27
CA GLN A 121 -52.88 31.68 29.04
C GLN A 121 -53.38 30.71 30.11
N GLY A 122 -52.53 29.83 30.64
CA GLY A 122 -52.88 28.97 31.77
C GLY A 122 -53.21 29.78 33.03
N GLU A 123 -52.49 30.88 33.27
CA GLU A 123 -52.78 31.81 34.38
C GLU A 123 -54.06 32.64 34.13
N GLU A 124 -54.29 33.11 32.91
CA GLU A 124 -55.47 33.91 32.54
C GLU A 124 -56.77 33.07 32.54
N LEU A 125 -56.71 31.83 32.03
CA LEU A 125 -57.85 30.90 32.04
C LEU A 125 -58.24 30.45 33.46
N GLN A 126 -57.28 30.31 34.39
CA GLN A 126 -57.62 29.94 35.76
C GLN A 126 -58.32 31.07 36.54
N LEU A 127 -57.98 32.35 36.29
CA LEU A 127 -58.66 33.48 36.92
C LEU A 127 -60.12 33.61 36.48
N ASP A 128 -60.40 33.47 35.18
CA ASP A 128 -61.76 33.57 34.63
C ASP A 128 -62.65 32.39 35.06
N ILE A 129 -62.08 31.17 35.19
CA ILE A 129 -62.80 30.00 35.70
C ILE A 129 -63.07 30.14 37.21
N ALA A 130 -62.11 30.63 38.01
CA ALA A 130 -62.29 30.86 39.44
C ALA A 130 -63.34 31.94 39.73
N ALA A 131 -63.36 33.02 38.96
CA ALA A 131 -64.38 34.06 39.06
C ALA A 131 -65.79 33.52 38.73
N GLY A 132 -65.94 32.67 37.72
CA GLY A 132 -67.21 32.01 37.39
C GLY A 132 -67.72 31.07 38.49
N MET A 133 -66.83 30.43 39.26
CA MET A 133 -67.23 29.57 40.38
C MET A 133 -67.61 30.35 41.65
N SER A 134 -67.15 31.60 41.80
CA SER A 134 -67.47 32.45 42.95
C SER A 134 -68.89 33.06 42.94
N PHE A 135 -69.67 32.89 41.87
CA PHE A 135 -71.03 33.42 41.74
C PHE A 135 -72.14 32.45 42.18
N VAL A 136 -71.80 31.28 42.75
CA VAL A 136 -72.75 30.22 43.12
C VAL A 136 -72.98 30.12 44.65
N GLU A 137 -72.64 31.15 45.42
CA GLU A 137 -72.99 31.21 46.85
C GLU A 137 -74.39 31.81 47.09
#